data_AF-A0A9E3Q5U9-F1
#
_entry.id   AF-A0A9E3Q5U9-F1
#
_cell.length_a   1.000
_cell.length_b   1.000
_cell.length_c   1.000
_cell.angle_alpha   90.00
_cell.angle_beta   90.00
_cell.angle_gamma   90.00
#
_symmetry.space_group_name_H-M   'P 1'
#
loop_
_entity.id
_entity.type
_entity.pdbx_description
1 polymer ?
#
loop_
_entity_poly.entity_id
_entity_poly.type
_entity_poly.pdbx_seq_one_letter_code
_entity_poly.pdbx_strand_id
1 'polypeptide(L)'
;MIEVLFWAAVGSVLAVVFASFFEWTLHRFVMHRPVGPFTYPFRTHALIHHRIFRADHSYHLIDEKDKETIPMAWWNGPVLVLLCALPFAGAAWYLGQWGLLIGGAVTMAAYYGVYEYLHWCMHLPRKRALERSGLFFRLNGHHILHHRYMHKNFNVVLPLADLCLGTLLIRSRVHFAQPTGPSVPDLQPLATHQSPVRRFLRFLRLCITGVKSS
;
A
#
# COMPACT_ATOMS: atom_id res chain seq x y z
N MET A 1 1.83 19.71 -28.35
CA MET A 1 1.29 18.37 -27.99
C MET A 1 2.37 17.44 -27.45
N ILE A 2 3.45 17.17 -28.21
CA ILE A 2 4.55 16.26 -27.78
C ILE A 2 5.21 16.74 -26.47
N GLU A 3 5.49 18.03 -26.34
CA GLU A 3 6.09 18.60 -25.12
C GLU A 3 5.20 18.40 -23.89
N VAL A 4 3.90 18.65 -23.99
CA VAL A 4 2.94 18.44 -22.89
C VAL A 4 2.90 16.97 -22.49
N LEU A 5 2.90 16.04 -23.45
CA LEU A 5 2.92 14.61 -23.18
C LEU A 5 4.23 14.15 -22.54
N PHE A 6 5.37 14.70 -22.98
CA PHE A 6 6.67 14.44 -22.37
C PHE A 6 6.67 14.86 -20.90
N TRP A 7 6.27 16.10 -20.61
CA TRP A 7 6.23 16.60 -19.23
C TRP A 7 5.16 15.90 -18.38
N ALA A 8 4.06 15.45 -18.98
CA ALA A 8 3.11 14.58 -18.30
C ALA A 8 3.73 13.24 -17.91
N ALA A 9 4.48 12.59 -18.82
CA ALA A 9 5.18 11.35 -18.48
C ALA A 9 6.21 11.57 -17.36
N VAL A 10 6.99 12.65 -17.42
CA VAL A 10 7.92 13.04 -16.34
C VAL A 10 7.17 13.24 -15.01
N GLY A 11 6.08 14.01 -15.04
CA GLY A 11 5.24 14.27 -13.87
C GLY A 11 4.68 12.99 -13.26
N SER A 12 4.23 12.05 -14.10
CA SER A 12 3.72 10.75 -13.66
C SER A 12 4.79 9.88 -12.99
N VAL A 13 6.00 9.81 -13.56
CA VAL A 13 7.10 9.02 -12.96
C VAL A 13 7.49 9.59 -11.60
N LEU A 14 7.65 10.92 -11.51
CA LEU A 14 7.96 11.60 -10.25
C LEU A 14 6.83 11.41 -9.23
N ALA A 15 5.59 11.44 -9.69
CA ALA A 15 4.40 11.21 -8.86
C ALA A 15 4.34 9.80 -8.27
N VAL A 16 4.70 8.74 -9.00
CA VAL A 16 4.73 7.38 -8.40
C VAL A 16 5.72 7.31 -7.22
N VAL A 17 6.90 7.91 -7.39
CA VAL A 17 7.91 7.95 -6.31
C VAL A 17 7.41 8.79 -5.15
N PHE A 18 6.92 10.01 -5.42
CA PHE A 18 6.36 10.90 -4.41
C PHE A 18 5.22 10.25 -3.63
N ALA A 19 4.29 9.58 -4.32
CA ALA A 19 3.13 8.91 -3.71
C ALA A 19 3.56 7.84 -2.71
N SER A 20 4.59 7.05 -3.01
CA SER A 20 5.11 6.06 -2.06
C SER A 20 5.64 6.71 -0.77
N PHE A 21 6.40 7.81 -0.88
CA PHE A 21 6.89 8.53 0.30
C PHE A 21 5.78 9.27 1.05
N PHE A 22 4.81 9.82 0.33
CA PHE A 22 3.66 10.49 0.94
C PHE A 22 2.77 9.50 1.69
N GLU A 23 2.40 8.37 1.07
CA GLU A 23 1.65 7.29 1.69
C GLU A 23 2.34 6.83 2.98
N TRP A 24 3.64 6.56 2.92
CA TRP A 24 4.42 6.15 4.08
C TRP A 24 4.39 7.21 5.19
N THR A 25 4.51 8.49 4.83
CA THR A 25 4.53 9.61 5.79
C THR A 25 3.17 9.77 6.46
N LEU A 26 2.10 9.80 5.66
CA LEU A 26 0.72 9.88 6.15
C LEU A 26 0.43 8.70 7.08
N HIS A 27 0.75 7.49 6.63
CA HIS A 27 0.45 6.28 7.37
C HIS A 27 1.23 6.23 8.69
N ARG A 28 2.54 6.49 8.66
CA ARG A 28 3.39 6.44 9.86
C ARG A 28 3.12 7.55 10.87
N PHE A 29 2.96 8.78 10.41
CA PHE A 29 2.96 9.96 11.30
C PHE A 29 1.58 10.55 11.56
N VAL A 30 0.58 10.23 10.73
CA VAL A 30 -0.78 10.77 10.85
C VAL A 30 -1.79 9.67 11.21
N MET A 31 -1.66 8.48 10.63
CA MET A 31 -2.58 7.37 10.87
C MET A 31 -2.14 6.44 12.02
N HIS A 32 -0.84 6.38 12.34
CA HIS A 32 -0.30 5.63 13.48
C HIS A 32 0.10 6.50 14.68
N ARG A 33 -0.06 7.83 14.58
CA ARG A 33 0.21 8.76 15.67
C ARG A 33 -0.81 9.90 15.67
N PRO A 34 -1.32 10.33 16.84
CA PRO A 34 -2.17 11.51 16.92
C PRO A 34 -1.36 12.78 16.58
N VAL A 35 -1.95 13.67 15.78
CA VAL A 35 -1.33 14.95 15.39
C VAL A 35 -2.09 16.10 16.05
N GLY A 36 -1.67 16.46 17.26
CA GLY A 36 -2.36 17.48 18.06
C GLY A 36 -3.86 17.16 18.21
N PRO A 37 -4.78 18.12 17.94
CA PRO A 37 -6.22 17.86 18.00
C PRO A 37 -6.75 17.06 16.80
N PHE A 38 -6.00 16.93 15.72
CA PHE A 38 -6.41 16.21 14.52
C PHE A 38 -6.19 14.70 14.69
N THR A 39 -7.14 14.06 15.37
CA THR A 39 -7.05 12.64 15.76
C THR A 39 -7.82 11.70 14.83
N TYR A 40 -8.60 12.22 13.88
CA TYR A 40 -9.46 11.41 13.01
C TYR A 40 -8.72 10.24 12.32
N PRO A 41 -7.61 10.46 11.58
CA PRO A 41 -6.94 9.37 10.87
C PRO A 41 -6.34 8.33 11.81
N PHE A 42 -5.82 8.78 12.96
CA PHE A 42 -5.30 7.89 13.99
C PHE A 42 -6.40 7.01 14.60
N ARG A 43 -7.56 7.59 14.91
CA ARG A 43 -8.68 6.85 15.52
C ARG A 43 -9.26 5.82 14.55
N THR A 44 -9.54 6.21 13.31
CA THR A 44 -10.12 5.29 12.32
C THR A 44 -9.15 4.19 11.93
N HIS A 45 -7.87 4.51 11.79
CA HIS A 45 -6.88 3.53 11.35
C HIS A 45 -6.31 2.70 12.50
N ALA A 46 -5.57 3.31 13.43
CA ALA A 46 -4.85 2.55 14.46
C ALA A 46 -5.77 1.98 15.54
N LEU A 47 -6.87 2.65 15.90
CA LEU A 47 -7.75 2.20 17.00
C LEU A 47 -8.95 1.37 16.56
N ILE A 48 -9.45 1.56 15.33
CA ILE A 48 -10.60 0.84 14.78
C ILE A 48 -10.13 -0.23 13.80
N HIS A 49 -9.56 0.16 12.65
CA HIS A 49 -9.16 -0.77 11.60
C HIS A 49 -8.22 -1.87 12.11
N HIS A 50 -7.10 -1.52 12.75
CA HIS A 50 -6.14 -2.47 13.33
C HIS A 50 -6.68 -3.28 14.52
N ARG A 51 -7.77 -2.83 15.15
CA ARG A 51 -8.41 -3.56 16.25
C ARG A 51 -9.31 -4.68 15.72
N ILE A 52 -10.05 -4.38 14.65
CA ILE A 52 -10.97 -5.29 13.95
C ILE A 52 -10.16 -6.29 13.14
N PHE A 53 -9.34 -5.79 12.21
CA PHE A 53 -8.48 -6.58 11.35
C PHE A 53 -7.13 -6.71 12.03
N ARG A 54 -6.85 -7.87 12.64
CA ARG A 54 -5.55 -8.16 13.25
C ARG A 54 -4.71 -8.98 12.29
N ALA A 55 -3.47 -9.25 12.66
CA ALA A 55 -2.60 -10.12 11.86
C ALA A 55 -2.89 -11.63 11.99
N ASP A 56 -3.99 -12.02 12.63
CA ASP A 56 -4.38 -13.41 12.85
C ASP A 56 -5.57 -13.82 11.96
N HIS A 57 -6.41 -14.75 12.42
CA HIS A 57 -7.60 -15.19 11.68
C HIS A 57 -8.64 -14.07 11.47
N SER A 58 -8.57 -12.96 12.21
CA SER A 58 -9.44 -11.79 12.01
C SER A 58 -8.94 -10.81 10.94
N TYR A 59 -7.83 -11.10 10.25
CA TYR A 59 -7.29 -10.23 9.21
C TYR A 59 -8.25 -9.96 8.05
N HIS A 60 -9.04 -10.97 7.69
CA HIS A 60 -10.09 -10.83 6.69
C HIS A 60 -11.42 -10.47 7.35
N LEU A 61 -12.31 -9.82 6.60
CA LEU A 61 -13.66 -9.50 7.04
C LEU A 61 -14.42 -10.76 7.49
N ILE A 62 -14.93 -10.71 8.73
CA ILE A 62 -15.77 -11.76 9.33
C ILE A 62 -17.22 -11.26 9.45
N ASP A 63 -17.41 -10.07 10.03
CA ASP A 63 -18.72 -9.44 10.18
C ASP A 63 -18.92 -8.38 9.08
N GLU A 64 -20.00 -8.49 8.30
CA GLU A 64 -20.27 -7.58 7.18
C GLU A 64 -20.42 -6.13 7.61
N LYS A 65 -20.79 -5.84 8.86
CA LYS A 65 -20.88 -4.45 9.36
C LYS A 65 -19.52 -3.74 9.39
N ASP A 66 -18.43 -4.49 9.56
CA ASP A 66 -17.08 -3.93 9.71
C ASP A 66 -16.47 -3.56 8.35
N LYS A 67 -17.14 -3.93 7.25
CA LYS A 67 -16.71 -3.68 5.87
C LYS A 67 -16.50 -2.20 5.58
N GLU A 68 -17.31 -1.34 6.19
CA GLU A 68 -17.22 0.13 6.04
C GLU A 68 -15.98 0.72 6.74
N THR A 69 -15.29 -0.07 7.57
CA THR A 69 -14.06 0.37 8.25
C THR A 69 -12.79 0.06 7.47
N ILE A 70 -12.90 -0.70 6.37
CA ILE A 70 -11.77 -1.00 5.48
C ILE A 70 -11.32 0.24 4.68
N PRO A 71 -12.20 0.90 3.91
CA PRO A 71 -11.79 2.02 3.06
C PRO A 71 -11.65 3.29 3.89
N MET A 72 -10.88 4.24 3.36
CA MET A 72 -10.93 5.60 3.87
C MET A 72 -12.31 6.23 3.61
N ALA A 73 -12.71 7.20 4.44
CA ALA A 73 -13.91 7.99 4.14
C ALA A 73 -13.82 8.63 2.75
N TRP A 74 -14.93 8.68 2.02
CA TRP A 74 -14.97 9.06 0.60
C TRP A 74 -14.31 10.41 0.30
N TRP A 75 -14.37 11.37 1.24
CA TRP A 75 -13.81 12.71 1.09
C TRP A 75 -12.28 12.74 1.19
N ASN A 76 -11.64 11.72 1.78
CA ASN A 76 -10.18 11.64 1.86
C ASN A 76 -9.55 11.61 0.46
N GLY A 77 -10.17 10.90 -0.49
CA GLY A 77 -9.66 10.80 -1.87
C GLY A 77 -9.47 12.16 -2.54
N PRO A 78 -10.53 12.96 -2.73
CA PRO A 78 -10.41 14.31 -3.29
C PRO A 78 -9.41 15.19 -2.52
N VAL A 79 -9.43 15.16 -1.19
CA VAL A 79 -8.52 15.99 -0.36
C VAL A 79 -7.06 15.59 -0.56
N LEU A 80 -6.74 14.30 -0.48
CA LEU A 80 -5.38 13.80 -0.61
C LEU A 80 -4.84 13.98 -2.03
N VAL A 81 -5.67 13.76 -3.05
CA VAL A 81 -5.28 13.99 -4.46
C VAL A 81 -4.96 15.47 -4.69
N LEU A 82 -5.82 16.38 -4.23
CA LEU A 82 -5.57 17.82 -4.35
C LEU A 82 -4.31 18.25 -3.60
N LEU A 83 -4.14 17.81 -2.35
CA LEU A 83 -2.97 18.11 -1.53
C LEU A 83 -1.68 17.62 -2.20
N CYS A 84 -1.69 16.40 -2.73
CA CYS A 84 -0.52 15.82 -3.40
C CYS A 84 -0.25 16.42 -4.78
N ALA A 85 -1.24 17.03 -5.43
CA ALA A 85 -1.06 17.74 -6.70
C ALA A 85 -0.39 19.11 -6.52
N LEU A 86 -0.46 19.73 -5.34
CA LEU A 86 0.14 21.05 -5.06
C LEU A 86 1.64 21.16 -5.40
N PRO A 87 2.54 20.25 -5.00
CA PRO A 87 3.95 20.34 -5.39
C PRO A 87 4.14 20.28 -6.92
N PHE A 88 3.32 19.51 -7.63
CA PHE A 88 3.36 19.44 -9.09
C PHE A 88 2.80 20.72 -9.73
N ALA A 89 1.78 21.33 -9.14
CA ALA A 89 1.26 22.62 -9.60
C ALA A 89 2.30 23.73 -9.43
N GLY A 90 2.99 23.77 -8.28
CA GLY A 90 4.08 24.71 -8.03
C GLY A 90 5.24 24.53 -9.00
N ALA A 91 5.67 23.28 -9.23
CA ALA A 91 6.73 22.96 -10.19
C ALA A 91 6.32 23.30 -11.64
N ALA A 92 5.08 22.97 -12.03
CA ALA A 92 4.54 23.29 -13.34
C ALA A 92 4.48 24.79 -13.59
N TRP A 93 4.02 25.57 -12.59
CA TRP A 93 3.99 27.03 -12.67
C TRP A 93 5.40 27.62 -12.78
N TYR A 94 6.34 27.16 -11.94
CA TYR A 94 7.72 27.66 -11.95
C TYR A 94 8.46 27.35 -13.26
N LEU A 95 8.26 26.16 -13.82
CA LEU A 95 8.94 25.74 -15.05
C LEU A 95 8.18 26.16 -16.33
N GLY A 96 6.94 26.63 -16.20
CA GLY A 96 6.04 26.88 -17.33
C GLY A 96 5.52 25.59 -18.01
N GLN A 97 5.62 24.44 -17.33
CA GLN A 97 5.38 23.12 -17.91
C GLN A 97 4.16 22.44 -17.30
N TRP A 98 2.96 22.81 -17.75
CA TRP A 98 1.68 22.30 -17.23
C TRP A 98 1.47 20.78 -17.42
N GLY A 99 2.21 20.14 -18.34
CA GLY A 99 2.25 18.68 -18.45
C GLY A 99 2.60 18.01 -17.12
N LEU A 100 3.55 18.57 -16.34
CA LEU A 100 3.95 18.04 -15.03
C LEU A 100 2.75 17.92 -14.07
N LEU A 101 1.91 18.95 -14.02
CA LEU A 101 0.71 18.96 -13.19
C LEU A 101 -0.30 17.91 -13.67
N ILE A 102 -0.56 17.84 -14.98
CA ILE A 102 -1.51 16.88 -15.55
C ILE A 102 -1.06 15.45 -15.21
N GLY A 103 0.18 15.11 -15.55
CA GLY A 103 0.74 13.78 -15.29
C GLY A 103 0.80 13.44 -13.81
N GLY A 104 1.19 14.41 -12.98
CA GLY A 104 1.25 14.26 -11.53
C GLY A 104 -0.12 14.05 -10.89
N ALA A 105 -1.10 14.90 -11.19
CA ALA A 105 -2.45 14.83 -10.63
C ALA A 105 -3.19 13.54 -11.05
N VAL A 106 -3.10 13.15 -12.32
CA VAL A 106 -3.68 11.88 -12.81
C VAL A 106 -3.04 10.69 -12.08
N THR A 107 -1.73 10.73 -11.88
CA THR A 107 -1.02 9.66 -11.17
C THR A 107 -1.40 9.60 -9.69
N MET A 108 -1.58 10.74 -9.02
CA MET A 108 -2.04 10.78 -7.63
C MET A 108 -3.45 10.18 -7.48
N ALA A 109 -4.36 10.55 -8.38
CA ALA A 109 -5.70 9.98 -8.40
C ALA A 109 -5.69 8.46 -8.64
N ALA A 110 -4.91 8.00 -9.62
CA ALA A 110 -4.74 6.58 -9.90
C ALA A 110 -4.11 5.83 -8.72
N TYR A 111 -3.06 6.38 -8.10
CA TYR A 111 -2.38 5.77 -6.96
C TYR A 111 -3.33 5.63 -5.75
N TYR A 112 -4.11 6.67 -5.43
CA TYR A 112 -5.12 6.59 -4.37
C TYR A 112 -6.16 5.50 -4.67
N GLY A 113 -6.67 5.43 -5.90
CA GLY A 113 -7.61 4.38 -6.29
C GLY A 113 -7.01 2.98 -6.18
N VAL A 114 -5.76 2.81 -6.60
CA VAL A 114 -5.02 1.55 -6.47
C VAL A 114 -4.79 1.19 -5.00
N TYR A 115 -4.44 2.16 -4.15
CA TYR A 115 -4.30 1.99 -2.70
C TYR A 115 -5.58 1.44 -2.08
N GLU A 116 -6.70 2.15 -2.25
CA GLU A 116 -7.99 1.75 -1.68
C GLU A 116 -8.43 0.38 -2.21
N TYR A 117 -8.27 0.14 -3.51
CA TYR A 117 -8.69 -1.13 -4.10
C TYR A 117 -7.84 -2.32 -3.65
N LEU A 118 -6.51 -2.14 -3.55
CA LEU A 118 -5.61 -3.17 -3.05
C LEU A 118 -5.90 -3.48 -1.59
N HIS A 119 -5.97 -2.45 -0.74
CA HIS A 119 -6.27 -2.59 0.69
C HIS A 119 -7.61 -3.27 0.92
N TRP A 120 -8.63 -2.89 0.15
CA TRP A 120 -9.94 -3.53 0.17
C TRP A 120 -9.87 -5.01 -0.21
N CYS A 121 -9.16 -5.36 -1.28
CA CYS A 121 -9.01 -6.75 -1.69
C CYS A 121 -8.21 -7.59 -0.68
N MET A 122 -7.27 -6.98 0.06
CA MET A 122 -6.50 -7.64 1.11
C MET A 122 -7.37 -8.03 2.30
N HIS A 123 -8.31 -7.16 2.71
CA HIS A 123 -9.21 -7.44 3.84
C HIS A 123 -10.50 -8.18 3.43
N LEU A 124 -10.93 -8.09 2.16
CA LEU A 124 -12.12 -8.76 1.65
C LEU A 124 -11.79 -9.58 0.39
N PRO A 125 -11.06 -10.70 0.50
CA PRO A 125 -10.70 -11.53 -0.66
C PRO A 125 -11.95 -12.17 -1.31
N ARG A 126 -12.06 -12.10 -2.63
CA ARG A 126 -13.19 -12.69 -3.40
C ARG A 126 -12.75 -13.43 -4.66
N LYS A 127 -11.56 -14.05 -4.63
CA LYS A 127 -10.95 -14.82 -5.73
C LYS A 127 -10.80 -14.02 -7.04
N ARG A 128 -10.60 -12.71 -6.92
CA ARG A 128 -10.46 -11.76 -8.05
C ARG A 128 -9.17 -12.06 -8.82
N ALA A 129 -9.10 -11.66 -10.09
CA ALA A 129 -7.91 -11.91 -10.92
C ALA A 129 -6.63 -11.30 -10.31
N LEU A 130 -6.73 -10.08 -9.78
CA LEU A 130 -5.64 -9.38 -9.09
C LEU A 130 -5.09 -10.19 -7.90
N GLU A 131 -5.98 -10.80 -7.11
CA GLU A 131 -5.62 -11.57 -5.91
C GLU A 131 -4.78 -12.81 -6.21
N ARG A 132 -4.82 -13.27 -7.47
CA ARG A 132 -4.03 -14.41 -7.96
C ARG A 132 -2.66 -13.98 -8.48
N SER A 133 -2.34 -12.69 -8.53
CA SER A 133 -1.03 -12.23 -8.98
C SER A 133 0.04 -12.41 -7.89
N GLY A 134 1.27 -12.73 -8.31
CA GLY A 134 2.40 -12.81 -7.37
C GLY A 134 2.76 -11.48 -6.69
N LEU A 135 2.43 -10.36 -7.34
CA LEU A 135 2.60 -9.02 -6.76
C LEU A 135 1.62 -8.80 -5.60
N PHE A 136 0.32 -9.01 -5.84
CA PHE A 136 -0.70 -8.92 -4.79
C PHE A 136 -0.38 -9.83 -3.62
N PHE A 137 0.02 -11.08 -3.89
CA PHE A 137 0.42 -12.03 -2.85
C PHE A 137 1.50 -11.48 -1.91
N ARG A 138 2.50 -10.78 -2.46
CA ARG A 138 3.56 -10.17 -1.65
C ARG A 138 3.10 -8.90 -0.92
N LEU A 139 2.34 -8.04 -1.59
CA LEU A 139 1.82 -6.82 -0.97
C LEU A 139 0.84 -7.16 0.17
N ASN A 140 0.00 -8.19 -0.01
CA ASN A 140 -0.87 -8.70 1.05
C ASN A 140 -0.04 -9.21 2.24
N GLY A 141 1.04 -9.96 1.98
CA GLY A 141 1.98 -10.37 3.03
C GLY A 141 2.66 -9.21 3.75
N HIS A 142 3.08 -8.19 3.00
CA HIS A 142 3.67 -6.96 3.52
C HIS A 142 2.69 -6.24 4.45
N HIS A 143 1.41 -6.16 4.07
CA HIS A 143 0.34 -5.56 4.87
C HIS A 143 -0.04 -6.40 6.09
N ILE A 144 -0.10 -7.73 6.01
CA ILE A 144 -0.29 -8.58 7.22
C ILE A 144 0.82 -8.34 8.24
N LEU A 145 2.08 -8.22 7.79
CA LEU A 145 3.20 -7.89 8.67
C LEU A 145 3.09 -6.49 9.26
N HIS A 146 2.50 -5.53 8.54
CA HIS A 146 2.17 -4.22 9.09
C HIS A 146 1.16 -4.31 10.23
N HIS A 147 0.08 -5.07 10.04
CA HIS A 147 -0.91 -5.37 11.11
C HIS A 147 -0.28 -6.06 12.33
N ARG A 148 0.78 -6.85 12.13
CA ARG A 148 1.51 -7.49 13.24
C ARG A 148 2.47 -6.52 13.93
N TYR A 149 3.17 -5.72 13.14
CA TYR A 149 4.24 -4.81 13.54
C TYR A 149 3.90 -3.41 13.02
N MET A 150 2.98 -2.71 13.71
CA MET A 150 2.41 -1.41 13.28
C MET A 150 3.43 -0.27 13.13
N HIS A 151 4.72 -0.53 13.35
CA HIS A 151 5.85 0.38 13.13
C HIS A 151 6.71 0.00 11.91
N LYS A 152 6.26 -0.96 11.10
CA LYS A 152 6.92 -1.49 9.89
C LYS A 152 5.91 -1.52 8.74
N ASN A 153 6.39 -1.57 7.50
CA ASN A 153 5.58 -1.82 6.30
C ASN A 153 4.41 -0.85 6.09
N PHE A 154 4.69 0.46 6.05
CA PHE A 154 3.64 1.47 5.92
C PHE A 154 3.08 1.61 4.49
N ASN A 155 3.80 1.20 3.45
CA ASN A 155 3.24 1.23 2.10
C ASN A 155 2.38 -0.01 1.82
N VAL A 156 1.23 0.18 1.21
CA VAL A 156 0.34 -0.85 0.67
C VAL A 156 0.58 -1.05 -0.82
N VAL A 157 0.80 0.01 -1.59
CA VAL A 157 0.90 -0.06 -3.06
C VAL A 157 2.33 -0.37 -3.51
N LEU A 158 3.27 0.52 -3.20
CA LEU A 158 4.67 0.41 -3.60
C LEU A 158 5.58 0.62 -2.38
N PRO A 159 6.24 -0.43 -1.84
CA PRO A 159 7.07 -0.34 -0.65
C PRO A 159 8.47 0.25 -0.89
N LEU A 160 8.54 1.29 -1.74
CA LEU A 160 9.77 2.02 -2.01
C LEU A 160 10.23 2.82 -0.78
N ALA A 161 9.32 3.59 -0.16
CA ALA A 161 9.67 4.35 1.04
C ALA A 161 9.99 3.42 2.23
N ASP A 162 9.26 2.32 2.40
CA ASP A 162 9.62 1.29 3.39
C ASP A 162 11.04 0.74 3.21
N LEU A 163 11.44 0.48 1.96
CA LEU A 163 12.79 0.03 1.63
C LEU A 163 13.82 1.10 1.95
N CYS A 164 13.63 2.32 1.45
CA CYS A 164 14.57 3.42 1.61
C CYS A 164 14.73 3.87 3.07
N LEU A 165 13.66 3.79 3.87
CA LEU A 165 13.61 4.31 5.25
C LEU A 165 13.72 3.21 6.32
N GLY A 166 14.06 1.97 5.92
CA GLY A 166 14.38 0.88 6.84
C GLY A 166 13.18 0.32 7.63
N THR A 167 11.96 0.48 7.10
CA THR A 167 10.74 -0.06 7.69
C THR A 167 10.20 -1.29 6.97
N LEU A 168 10.83 -1.69 5.86
CA LEU A 168 10.53 -2.94 5.16
C LEU A 168 10.86 -4.18 6.02
N LEU A 169 9.86 -5.04 6.19
CA LEU A 169 9.94 -6.34 6.85
C LEU A 169 9.28 -7.37 5.93
N ILE A 170 10.05 -8.37 5.49
CA ILE A 170 9.57 -9.39 4.54
C ILE A 170 9.08 -10.65 5.24
N ARG A 171 9.57 -10.92 6.46
CA ARG A 171 9.17 -12.07 7.30
C ARG A 171 9.13 -11.67 8.76
N SER A 172 8.26 -12.34 9.51
CA SER A 172 8.20 -12.22 10.95
C SER A 172 9.49 -12.74 11.60
N ARG A 173 9.88 -12.13 12.73
CA ARG A 173 11.03 -12.58 13.54
C ARG A 173 10.66 -13.70 14.49
N VAL A 174 9.37 -13.84 14.81
CA VAL A 174 8.83 -14.86 15.71
C VAL A 174 7.62 -15.53 15.08
N HIS A 175 7.31 -16.74 15.54
CA HIS A 175 6.07 -17.37 15.10
C HIS A 175 4.86 -16.57 15.61
N PHE A 176 3.83 -16.45 14.78
CA PHE A 176 2.57 -15.80 15.16
C PHE A 176 1.40 -16.48 14.47
N ALA A 177 0.21 -16.39 15.08
CA ALA A 177 -1.02 -16.77 14.41
C ALA A 177 -1.20 -15.84 13.20
N GLN A 178 -1.09 -16.38 11.99
CA GLN A 178 -1.27 -15.66 10.73
C GLN A 178 -2.55 -16.12 10.05
N PRO A 179 -3.21 -15.28 9.21
CA PRO A 179 -4.31 -15.74 8.38
C PRO A 179 -3.84 -16.83 7.41
N THR A 180 -4.78 -17.63 6.92
CA THR A 180 -4.53 -18.65 5.91
C THR A 180 -5.43 -18.42 4.70
N GLY A 181 -4.92 -18.70 3.50
CA GLY A 181 -5.70 -18.60 2.28
C GLY A 181 -4.84 -18.64 1.02
N PRO A 182 -5.46 -18.76 -0.16
CA PRO A 182 -4.73 -18.91 -1.42
C PRO A 182 -3.86 -17.69 -1.76
N SER A 183 -4.26 -16.50 -1.33
CA SER A 183 -3.54 -15.24 -1.57
C SER A 183 -2.76 -14.75 -0.35
N VAL A 184 -2.55 -15.61 0.65
CA VAL A 184 -1.81 -15.30 1.87
C VAL A 184 -0.45 -16.01 1.85
N PRO A 185 0.66 -15.27 1.85
CA PRO A 185 1.98 -15.88 1.95
C PRO A 185 2.26 -16.44 3.34
N ASP A 186 3.14 -17.43 3.39
CA ASP A 186 3.79 -17.82 4.64
C ASP A 186 4.79 -16.74 5.07
N LEU A 187 4.45 -16.07 6.18
CA LEU A 187 5.21 -14.96 6.77
C LEU A 187 6.05 -15.38 7.98
N GLN A 188 6.03 -16.66 8.35
CA GLN A 188 6.76 -17.16 9.51
C GLN A 188 8.29 -16.99 9.35
N PRO A 189 9.05 -17.04 10.45
CA PRO A 189 10.51 -17.10 10.38
C PRO A 189 10.97 -18.24 9.46
N LEU A 190 12.08 -18.04 8.74
CA LEU A 190 12.66 -19.13 7.96
C LEU A 190 13.29 -20.16 8.90
N ALA A 191 12.92 -21.43 8.74
CA ALA A 191 13.58 -22.54 9.44
C ALA A 191 15.06 -22.71 9.03
N THR A 192 15.42 -22.33 7.79
CA THR A 192 16.78 -22.42 7.24
C THR A 192 17.08 -21.28 6.26
N HIS A 193 18.36 -20.91 6.15
CA HIS A 193 18.80 -19.84 5.27
C HIS A 193 18.66 -20.24 3.79
N GLN A 194 17.76 -19.59 3.05
CA GLN A 194 17.63 -19.76 1.59
C GLN A 194 18.52 -18.79 0.82
N SER A 195 19.17 -19.27 -0.25
CA SER A 195 20.01 -18.39 -1.09
C SER A 195 19.20 -17.26 -1.73
N PRO A 196 19.78 -16.05 -1.89
CA PRO A 196 19.11 -14.91 -2.53
C PRO A 196 18.60 -15.21 -3.94
N VAL A 197 19.37 -15.96 -4.73
CA VAL A 197 19.02 -16.33 -6.11
C VAL A 197 17.74 -17.16 -6.16
N ARG A 198 17.61 -18.19 -5.31
CA ARG A 198 16.38 -19.01 -5.26
C ARG A 198 15.16 -18.19 -4.86
N ARG A 199 15.32 -17.23 -3.95
CA ARG A 199 14.24 -16.31 -3.55
C ARG A 199 13.79 -15.41 -4.70
N PHE A 200 14.75 -14.88 -5.47
CA PHE A 200 14.47 -14.05 -6.64
C PHE A 200 13.80 -14.83 -7.77
N LEU A 201 14.30 -16.01 -8.12
CA LEU A 201 13.67 -16.86 -9.14
C LEU A 201 12.25 -17.28 -8.75
N ARG A 202 12.01 -17.60 -7.47
CA ARG A 202 10.66 -17.88 -6.96
C ARG A 202 9.75 -16.65 -7.08
N PHE A 203 10.29 -15.45 -6.83
CA PHE A 203 9.54 -14.19 -7.01
C PHE A 203 9.11 -14.01 -8.47
N LEU A 204 10.05 -14.07 -9.42
CA LEU A 204 9.75 -13.92 -10.85
C LEU A 204 8.72 -14.96 -11.31
N ARG A 205 8.89 -16.22 -10.89
CA ARG A 205 7.94 -17.28 -11.22
C ARG A 205 6.53 -16.95 -10.73
N LEU A 206 6.35 -16.49 -9.49
CA LEU A 206 5.03 -16.13 -8.95
C LEU A 206 4.41 -14.92 -9.67
N CYS A 207 5.23 -13.95 -10.09
CA CYS A 207 4.72 -12.83 -10.88
C CYS A 207 4.19 -13.29 -12.25
N ILE A 208 4.82 -14.28 -12.87
CA ILE A 208 4.44 -14.81 -14.19
C ILE A 208 3.27 -15.80 -14.08
N THR A 209 3.37 -16.79 -13.18
CA THR A 209 2.41 -17.90 -13.10
C THR A 209 1.25 -17.63 -12.16
N GLY A 210 1.31 -16.53 -11.40
CA GLY A 210 0.38 -16.26 -10.32
C GLY A 210 0.51 -17.23 -9.14
N VAL A 211 -0.41 -17.09 -8.19
CA VAL A 211 -0.60 -17.97 -7.04
C VAL A 211 -1.82 -18.83 -7.30
N LYS A 212 -1.67 -20.15 -7.21
CA LYS A 212 -2.77 -21.09 -7.42
C LYS A 212 -3.75 -20.97 -6.26
N SER A 213 -5.03 -20.74 -6.57
CA SER A 213 -6.10 -20.93 -5.60
C SER A 213 -6.37 -22.43 -5.45
N SER A 214 -6.08 -23.00 -4.29
CA SER A 214 -6.66 -24.28 -3.88
C SER A 214 -8.16 -24.13 -3.66
#